data_AF-A0A8H5LV36-F1
#
_entry.id   AF-A0A8H5LV36-F1
#
_cell.length_a   1.000
_cell.length_b   1.000
_cell.length_c   1.000
_cell.angle_alpha   90.00
_cell.angle_beta   90.00
_cell.angle_gamma   90.00
#
_symmetry.space_group_name_H-M   'P 1'
#
loop_
_entity.id
_entity.type
_entity.pdbx_description
1 polymer ?
#
loop_
_entity_poly.entity_id
_entity_poly.type
_entity_poly.pdbx_seq_one_letter_code
_entity_poly.pdbx_strand_id
1 'polypeptide(L)'
;MVVGLAAHQGKPIKAYEIYGSSNEQGPHRPALVSSAFKGRSWIRALFRFELFRPRVLTELFAHSFPVLFVKPVTSLIGPNATVIIPAAAQPPQEHLPDYEVELTIVIGKAAKDVSEAEALDYVHSYTGANDTSRTDLVENRFPSVNTKWLSLNGASPRALVGRDVLYRIQSTNAPIDNTNPFGPCLVSASSIPDPQTVPVKCTLNGQVVQDGTTADQIFNVRQTIAHLSQGTTLQPGSIILTGTPKGVGFVRKPPLYLKDGDHMSVWLGNGIGTLVNDVKEERPLLTHPDVGLSHYTSKSLAAMAPIKTQWTRLIRFVAVETYNVHIGQPVDPELDVGLAAHEGKTIKAYEIVGASPLDPAASVTNNILTVKQLLIPLSREQVGLVRGLGLNYSDHAAEANLPKPPFPILFVKPVTSLIGPNASIIIPRAAQPPEEHLPDYEVELTVIIGKAAKDVSEADALDFVLAYTGANDVSFRKHQNAVSQWCFSKGFGSFFLPAGNTQIANLMCSSDNTNPFGPCLVSATAIPDPQSVPLKCTLNGQVMQDGTTADQIFTIRKSIQWLSQGTTLEPGSIIMTGTPKGVGSVKEPPVYLKDGDSTAVWLGNGIGTLINDVKEEKLVSRI
;
A
#
# COMPACT_ATOMS: atom_id res chain seq x y z
N MET A 1 -6.20 2.12 -9.07
CA MET A 1 -5.44 1.25 -8.15
C MET A 1 -4.93 0.07 -8.96
N VAL A 2 -3.62 -0.20 -8.96
CA VAL A 2 -3.04 -1.41 -9.55
C VAL A 2 -2.71 -2.34 -8.41
N VAL A 3 -3.34 -3.51 -8.40
CA VAL A 3 -3.31 -4.45 -7.30
C VAL A 3 -2.64 -5.72 -7.78
N GLY A 4 -1.53 -6.13 -7.16
CA GLY A 4 -0.86 -7.39 -7.51
C GLY A 4 -1.07 -8.46 -6.44
N LEU A 5 -1.10 -9.72 -6.89
CA LEU A 5 -1.18 -10.90 -6.03
C LEU A 5 0.09 -11.74 -6.15
N ALA A 6 0.78 -11.93 -5.03
CA ALA A 6 1.90 -12.87 -4.97
C ALA A 6 1.40 -14.25 -4.51
N ALA A 7 1.59 -15.28 -5.34
CA ALA A 7 1.29 -16.66 -4.97
C ALA A 7 2.39 -17.59 -5.49
N HIS A 8 3.26 -18.09 -4.60
CA HIS A 8 4.31 -19.05 -4.97
C HIS A 8 3.75 -20.48 -4.91
N GLN A 9 3.90 -21.26 -5.98
CA GLN A 9 3.52 -22.67 -6.02
C GLN A 9 4.39 -23.52 -5.07
N GLY A 10 4.00 -23.61 -3.80
CA GLY A 10 4.25 -24.75 -2.93
C GLY A 10 3.04 -25.68 -2.99
N LYS A 11 3.24 -27.00 -3.13
CA LYS A 11 2.13 -27.97 -3.21
C LYS A 11 1.19 -27.81 -2.01
N PRO A 12 -0.14 -27.70 -2.20
CA PRO A 12 -1.07 -27.75 -1.10
C PRO A 12 -1.01 -29.15 -0.45
N ILE A 13 -0.78 -29.20 0.87
CA ILE A 13 -1.03 -30.40 1.66
C ILE A 13 -2.50 -30.33 2.11
N LYS A 14 -3.24 -31.43 1.92
CA LYS A 14 -4.63 -31.57 2.38
C LYS A 14 -4.74 -31.16 3.86
N ALA A 15 -5.53 -30.14 4.15
CA ALA A 15 -5.98 -29.85 5.51
C ALA A 15 -6.89 -31.00 5.97
N TYR A 16 -6.60 -31.57 7.14
CA TYR A 16 -7.54 -32.43 7.83
C TYR A 16 -8.45 -31.54 8.67
N GLU A 17 -9.75 -31.72 8.53
CA GLU A 17 -10.77 -31.22 9.45
C GLU A 17 -10.44 -31.72 10.87
N ILE A 18 -10.23 -30.79 11.81
CA ILE A 18 -10.29 -31.09 13.24
C ILE A 18 -11.64 -30.60 13.73
N TYR A 19 -12.68 -31.43 13.59
CA TYR A 19 -13.84 -31.32 14.46
C TYR A 19 -13.55 -32.11 15.73
N GLY A 20 -13.39 -31.39 16.83
CA GLY A 20 -13.55 -31.97 18.15
C GLY A 20 -15.03 -32.26 18.37
N SER A 21 -15.40 -33.53 18.47
CA SER A 21 -16.65 -33.94 19.09
C SER A 21 -16.35 -34.97 20.17
N SER A 22 -16.68 -34.60 21.40
CA SER A 22 -16.80 -35.50 22.54
C SER A 22 -17.72 -36.68 22.23
N ASN A 23 -17.23 -37.87 22.57
CA ASN A 23 -17.91 -39.14 22.83
C ASN A 23 -19.43 -39.23 22.55
N GLU A 24 -19.81 -40.17 21.68
CA GLU A 24 -20.72 -41.27 22.05
C GLU A 24 -20.74 -42.39 20.98
N GLN A 25 -21.09 -43.59 21.43
CA GLN A 25 -20.84 -44.90 20.81
C GLN A 25 -21.93 -45.32 19.80
N GLY A 26 -21.58 -46.14 18.79
CA GLY A 26 -22.55 -47.01 18.10
C GLY A 26 -22.26 -47.34 16.63
N PRO A 27 -22.34 -48.61 16.18
CA PRO A 27 -21.75 -49.08 14.91
C PRO A 27 -22.74 -49.12 13.74
N HIS A 28 -22.26 -48.95 12.50
CA HIS A 28 -22.60 -49.77 11.31
C HIS A 28 -21.86 -49.25 10.06
N ARG A 29 -21.13 -50.16 9.39
CA ARG A 29 -20.64 -50.12 7.99
C ARG A 29 -21.46 -51.16 7.19
N PRO A 30 -21.49 -51.23 5.82
CA PRO A 30 -20.37 -50.94 4.90
C PRO A 30 -20.64 -50.39 3.46
N ALA A 31 -19.57 -49.80 2.90
CA ALA A 31 -18.98 -49.93 1.55
C ALA A 31 -19.73 -49.63 0.23
N LEU A 32 -19.10 -48.79 -0.61
CA LEU A 32 -18.73 -49.17 -1.98
C LEU A 32 -17.51 -48.35 -2.50
N VAL A 33 -16.69 -49.03 -3.30
CA VAL A 33 -15.31 -48.70 -3.71
C VAL A 33 -15.21 -48.74 -5.25
N SER A 34 -14.21 -48.02 -5.77
CA SER A 34 -13.46 -48.20 -7.03
C SER A 34 -13.74 -47.16 -8.12
N SER A 35 -12.75 -46.69 -8.89
CA SER A 35 -11.56 -47.40 -9.36
C SER A 35 -10.36 -46.49 -9.64
N ALA A 36 -9.18 -47.10 -9.54
CA ALA A 36 -7.88 -46.55 -9.93
C ALA A 36 -7.48 -47.11 -11.30
N PHE A 37 -6.73 -46.34 -12.08
CA PHE A 37 -5.80 -46.90 -13.06
C PHE A 37 -4.41 -46.29 -12.92
N LYS A 38 -3.43 -47.19 -12.84
CA LYS A 38 -1.98 -46.96 -12.74
C LYS A 38 -1.40 -46.76 -14.14
N GLY A 39 -0.46 -45.83 -14.27
CA GLY A 39 0.52 -45.79 -15.36
C GLY A 39 1.81 -45.12 -14.85
N ARG A 40 2.88 -45.90 -14.68
CA ARG A 40 4.20 -45.47 -14.20
C ARG A 40 5.11 -45.09 -15.38
N SER A 41 5.89 -44.03 -15.20
CA SER A 41 7.31 -43.82 -15.63
C SER A 41 7.53 -42.29 -15.68
N TRP A 42 8.54 -41.64 -15.10
CA TRP A 42 9.96 -41.96 -14.95
C TRP A 42 10.53 -41.35 -13.66
N ILE A 43 11.39 -42.10 -12.95
CA ILE A 43 12.25 -41.60 -11.85
C ILE A 43 13.70 -41.95 -12.21
N ARG A 44 14.54 -40.93 -12.35
CA ARG A 44 15.91 -40.85 -11.78
C ARG A 44 16.58 -39.52 -12.18
N ALA A 45 16.86 -38.68 -11.19
CA ALA A 45 18.21 -38.18 -10.89
C ALA A 45 18.18 -37.15 -9.74
N LEU A 46 18.97 -37.46 -8.70
CA LEU A 46 19.59 -36.60 -7.67
C LEU A 46 18.71 -35.67 -6.82
N PHE A 47 18.81 -35.81 -5.50
CA PHE A 47 19.56 -34.85 -4.65
C PHE A 47 19.71 -35.41 -3.23
N ARG A 48 20.97 -35.61 -2.80
CA ARG A 48 21.36 -35.54 -1.39
C ARG A 48 21.36 -34.06 -1.03
N PHE A 49 20.45 -33.64 -0.16
CA PHE A 49 20.60 -32.44 0.67
C PHE A 49 20.37 -32.88 2.11
N GLU A 50 21.46 -33.10 2.84
CA GLU A 50 21.45 -33.05 4.30
C GLU A 50 21.28 -31.58 4.72
N LEU A 51 20.54 -31.38 5.82
CA LEU A 51 20.29 -30.10 6.50
C LEU A 51 19.36 -29.12 5.76
N PHE A 52 18.07 -29.45 5.62
CA PHE A 52 16.91 -28.57 5.90
C PHE A 52 15.64 -29.39 5.60
N ARG A 53 14.75 -29.55 6.60
CA ARG A 53 13.51 -30.33 6.42
C ARG A 53 12.51 -29.57 5.53
N PRO A 54 11.92 -30.20 4.49
CA PRO A 54 10.97 -29.57 3.55
C PRO A 54 9.68 -28.97 4.13
N ARG A 55 9.38 -29.19 5.43
CA ARG A 55 8.12 -28.73 6.04
C ARG A 55 8.03 -27.22 6.26
N VAL A 56 9.17 -26.54 6.51
CA VAL A 56 9.17 -25.11 6.91
C VAL A 56 8.72 -24.18 5.79
N LEU A 57 9.08 -24.48 4.53
CA LEU A 57 8.65 -23.69 3.37
C LEU A 57 7.19 -23.92 2.98
N THR A 58 6.59 -25.06 3.34
CA THR A 58 5.20 -25.38 2.95
C THR A 58 4.20 -24.72 3.91
N GLU A 59 4.57 -24.54 5.19
CA GLU A 59 3.73 -23.84 6.18
C GLU A 59 3.81 -22.31 6.07
N LEU A 60 4.94 -21.75 5.60
CA LEU A 60 5.12 -20.30 5.41
C LEU A 60 4.30 -19.70 4.26
N PHE A 61 3.91 -20.51 3.27
CA PHE A 61 3.15 -20.07 2.08
C PHE A 61 1.74 -20.67 2.00
N ALA A 62 1.31 -21.44 3.01
CA ALA A 62 -0.07 -21.89 3.14
C ALA A 62 -0.94 -20.77 3.72
N HIS A 63 -1.02 -19.63 3.03
CA HIS A 63 -1.90 -18.55 3.46
C HIS A 63 -3.34 -18.88 3.08
N SER A 64 -4.24 -18.81 4.06
CA SER A 64 -5.70 -18.79 3.81
C SER A 64 -6.16 -17.48 3.15
N PHE A 65 -5.26 -16.50 3.01
CA PHE A 65 -5.52 -15.16 2.46
C PHE A 65 -4.55 -14.83 1.31
N PRO A 66 -5.04 -14.22 0.21
CA PRO A 66 -4.18 -13.67 -0.83
C PRO A 66 -3.18 -12.62 -0.29
N VAL A 67 -1.94 -12.65 -0.78
CA VAL A 67 -0.91 -11.65 -0.45
C VAL A 67 -1.02 -10.47 -1.42
N LEU A 68 -1.26 -9.28 -0.86
CA LEU A 68 -1.62 -8.08 -1.63
C LEU A 68 -0.51 -7.04 -1.68
N PHE A 69 -0.23 -6.49 -2.85
CA PHE A 69 0.56 -5.26 -2.97
C PHE A 69 -0.05 -4.28 -3.97
N VAL A 70 0.42 -3.03 -3.93
CA VAL A 70 -0.04 -1.95 -4.81
C VAL A 70 1.13 -1.37 -5.59
N LYS A 71 0.98 -1.31 -6.91
CA LYS A 71 1.89 -0.56 -7.80
C LYS A 71 1.28 0.83 -8.08
N PRO A 72 2.05 1.92 -7.97
CA PRO A 72 1.58 3.24 -8.31
C PRO A 72 1.51 3.38 -9.82
N VAL A 73 0.73 4.38 -10.25
CA VAL A 73 0.57 4.73 -11.66
C VAL A 73 1.89 5.09 -12.34
N THR A 74 2.89 5.60 -11.60
CA THR A 74 4.23 5.93 -12.12
C THR A 74 5.04 4.70 -12.56
N SER A 75 4.64 3.50 -12.12
CA SER A 75 5.26 2.26 -12.59
C SER A 75 4.71 1.80 -13.96
N LEU A 76 3.50 2.23 -14.33
CA LEU A 76 2.82 1.74 -15.52
C LEU A 76 3.42 2.32 -16.80
N ILE A 77 3.73 1.45 -17.75
CA ILE A 77 4.17 1.83 -19.09
C ILE A 77 3.45 1.00 -20.16
N GLY A 78 3.30 1.57 -21.35
CA GLY A 78 2.63 0.91 -22.46
C GLY A 78 3.54 -0.02 -23.27
N PRO A 79 3.02 -0.60 -24.37
CA PRO A 79 3.82 -1.35 -25.32
C PRO A 79 4.92 -0.51 -25.96
N ASN A 80 6.09 -1.12 -26.17
CA ASN A 80 7.31 -0.51 -26.71
C ASN A 80 7.93 0.61 -25.86
N ALA A 81 7.32 0.98 -24.74
CA ALA A 81 7.97 1.83 -23.76
C ALA A 81 9.11 1.05 -23.08
N THR A 82 10.12 1.78 -22.62
CA THR A 82 11.30 1.17 -22.00
C THR A 82 11.07 0.89 -20.52
N VAL A 83 11.32 -0.35 -20.10
CA VAL A 83 11.48 -0.69 -18.68
C VAL A 83 12.79 -0.10 -18.20
N ILE A 84 12.72 0.81 -17.23
CA ILE A 84 13.91 1.44 -16.66
C ILE A 84 14.30 0.69 -15.39
N ILE A 85 15.50 0.14 -15.38
CA ILE A 85 16.09 -0.50 -14.20
C ILE A 85 16.99 0.52 -13.51
N PRO A 86 16.85 0.78 -12.19
CA PRO A 86 17.66 1.79 -11.52
C PRO A 86 19.16 1.46 -11.65
N ALA A 87 19.98 2.51 -11.80
CA ALA A 87 21.43 2.35 -11.78
C ALA A 87 21.85 1.65 -10.49
N ALA A 88 22.73 0.64 -10.58
CA ALA A 88 23.27 0.02 -9.37
C ALA A 88 24.04 1.08 -8.57
N ALA A 89 23.49 1.53 -7.43
CA ALA A 89 24.13 2.53 -6.59
C ALA A 89 25.49 2.06 -6.02
N GLN A 90 25.78 0.75 -6.07
CA GLN A 90 27.08 0.13 -5.79
C GLN A 90 27.20 -1.22 -6.54
N PRO A 91 28.39 -1.61 -7.03
CA PRO A 91 28.69 -2.99 -7.46
C PRO A 91 28.74 -3.95 -6.24
N PRO A 92 28.47 -5.27 -6.40
CA PRO A 92 28.52 -6.08 -7.62
C PRO A 92 27.16 -6.20 -8.35
N GLN A 93 27.15 -6.89 -9.51
CA GLN A 93 26.02 -7.25 -10.40
C GLN A 93 24.86 -8.05 -9.75
N GLU A 94 24.74 -7.98 -8.44
CA GLU A 94 23.54 -8.33 -7.71
C GLU A 94 22.65 -7.08 -7.78
N HIS A 95 21.33 -7.18 -7.84
CA HIS A 95 20.38 -6.05 -7.87
C HIS A 95 19.59 -5.66 -9.12
N LEU A 96 19.32 -6.64 -9.97
CA LEU A 96 18.60 -6.45 -11.22
C LEU A 96 17.16 -6.99 -11.12
N PRO A 97 16.15 -6.28 -11.64
CA PRO A 97 14.77 -6.75 -11.60
C PRO A 97 14.57 -8.02 -12.42
N ASP A 98 13.55 -8.82 -12.08
CA ASP A 98 13.10 -9.95 -12.87
C ASP A 98 11.81 -9.65 -13.64
N TYR A 99 11.16 -10.70 -14.14
CA TYR A 99 10.01 -10.65 -15.04
C TYR A 99 8.91 -11.58 -14.52
N GLU A 100 7.67 -11.13 -14.64
CA GLU A 100 6.50 -11.86 -14.18
C GLU A 100 5.32 -11.60 -15.12
N VAL A 101 5.08 -12.51 -16.08
CA VAL A 101 3.91 -12.40 -16.97
C VAL A 101 2.62 -12.65 -16.20
N GLU A 102 1.65 -11.74 -16.36
CA GLU A 102 0.37 -11.83 -15.66
C GLU A 102 -0.84 -11.54 -16.55
N LEU A 103 -1.90 -12.34 -16.36
CA LEU A 103 -3.24 -11.94 -16.78
C LEU A 103 -3.68 -10.78 -15.90
N THR A 104 -4.17 -9.72 -16.52
CA THR A 104 -4.59 -8.51 -15.82
C THR A 104 -6.06 -8.22 -16.08
N ILE A 105 -6.80 -7.96 -15.01
CA ILE A 105 -8.25 -7.67 -15.00
C ILE A 105 -8.45 -6.16 -14.96
N VAL A 106 -9.39 -5.66 -15.77
CA VAL A 106 -9.91 -4.29 -15.66
C VAL A 106 -11.36 -4.34 -15.17
N ILE A 107 -11.63 -3.73 -14.03
CA ILE A 107 -12.98 -3.66 -13.44
C ILE A 107 -13.83 -2.64 -14.22
N GLY A 108 -15.06 -3.00 -14.58
CA GLY A 108 -15.97 -2.18 -15.38
C GLY A 108 -17.00 -1.38 -14.61
N LYS A 109 -17.35 -1.84 -13.40
CA LYS A 109 -18.34 -1.21 -12.52
C LYS A 109 -17.90 -1.36 -11.07
N ALA A 110 -18.35 -0.45 -10.19
CA ALA A 110 -17.95 -0.48 -8.78
C ALA A 110 -18.30 -1.83 -8.12
N ALA A 111 -17.31 -2.50 -7.54
CA ALA A 111 -17.44 -3.81 -6.91
C ALA A 111 -17.11 -3.69 -5.41
N LYS A 112 -18.08 -3.97 -4.54
CA LYS A 112 -17.92 -4.04 -3.09
C LYS A 112 -18.63 -5.30 -2.56
N ASP A 113 -17.93 -6.08 -1.75
CA ASP A 113 -18.39 -7.33 -1.16
C ASP A 113 -19.07 -8.26 -2.19
N VAL A 114 -18.43 -8.42 -3.35
CA VAL A 114 -18.92 -9.22 -4.47
C VAL A 114 -18.68 -10.69 -4.19
N SER A 115 -19.68 -11.53 -4.48
CA SER A 115 -19.53 -12.98 -4.37
C SER A 115 -18.71 -13.56 -5.53
N GLU A 116 -18.06 -14.71 -5.35
CA GLU A 116 -17.33 -15.38 -6.44
C GLU A 116 -18.23 -15.70 -7.66
N ALA A 117 -19.52 -15.96 -7.42
CA ALA A 117 -20.49 -16.24 -8.47
C ALA A 117 -20.72 -15.02 -9.39
N GLU A 118 -20.82 -13.83 -8.80
CA GLU A 118 -21.06 -12.56 -9.50
C GLU A 118 -19.76 -11.90 -9.99
N ALA A 119 -18.59 -12.34 -9.53
CA ALA A 119 -17.31 -11.65 -9.72
C ALA A 119 -16.99 -11.30 -11.19
N LEU A 120 -17.24 -12.20 -12.14
CA LEU A 120 -16.95 -11.94 -13.56
C LEU A 120 -17.88 -10.87 -14.18
N ASP A 121 -19.05 -10.62 -13.61
CA ASP A 121 -19.99 -9.60 -14.10
C ASP A 121 -19.48 -8.17 -13.86
N TYR A 122 -18.43 -8.03 -13.04
CA TYR A 122 -17.75 -6.77 -12.77
C TYR A 122 -16.51 -6.57 -13.64
N VAL A 123 -16.11 -7.57 -14.43
CA VAL A 123 -14.95 -7.47 -15.32
C VAL A 123 -15.37 -6.82 -16.64
N HIS A 124 -14.72 -5.72 -17.00
CA HIS A 124 -14.88 -5.10 -18.32
C HIS A 124 -14.05 -5.81 -19.37
N SER A 125 -12.77 -6.03 -19.07
CA SER A 125 -11.79 -6.54 -20.02
C SER A 125 -10.60 -7.19 -19.34
N TYR A 126 -9.86 -7.97 -20.12
CA TYR A 126 -8.58 -8.55 -19.78
C TYR A 126 -7.46 -7.95 -20.64
N THR A 127 -6.23 -7.98 -20.14
CA THR A 127 -5.00 -7.59 -20.85
C THR A 127 -3.80 -8.30 -20.24
N GLY A 128 -2.63 -8.14 -20.84
CA GLY A 128 -1.36 -8.55 -20.26
C GLY A 128 -0.74 -7.48 -19.39
N ALA A 129 0.01 -7.92 -18.40
CA ALA A 129 1.03 -7.11 -17.74
C ALA A 129 2.31 -7.92 -17.58
N ASN A 130 3.39 -7.21 -17.29
CA ASN A 130 4.61 -7.79 -16.80
C ASN A 130 5.01 -7.08 -15.50
N ASP A 131 4.88 -7.77 -14.38
CA ASP A 131 5.36 -7.24 -13.12
C ASP A 131 6.88 -7.40 -13.06
N THR A 132 7.62 -6.32 -13.30
CA THR A 132 9.07 -6.35 -13.05
C THR A 132 9.31 -5.95 -11.60
N SER A 133 9.89 -6.88 -10.84
CA SER A 133 10.13 -6.75 -9.40
C SER A 133 11.62 -6.79 -9.08
N ARG A 134 12.03 -6.07 -8.03
CA ARG A 134 13.39 -6.16 -7.46
C ARG A 134 13.40 -7.12 -6.28
N THR A 135 13.33 -8.40 -6.61
CA THR A 135 13.27 -9.50 -5.64
C THR A 135 14.59 -9.72 -4.88
N ASP A 136 15.66 -9.00 -5.25
CA ASP A 136 17.01 -9.09 -4.69
C ASP A 136 17.30 -8.12 -3.52
N LEU A 137 16.55 -6.99 -3.41
CA LEU A 137 16.70 -6.03 -2.28
C LEU A 137 16.38 -6.70 -0.93
N VAL A 138 15.72 -7.85 -1.04
CA VAL A 138 15.43 -8.88 -0.04
C VAL A 138 16.67 -9.51 0.58
N GLU A 139 17.75 -9.74 -0.19
CA GLU A 139 18.80 -10.69 0.23
C GLU A 139 20.08 -10.00 0.73
N ASN A 140 20.47 -8.87 0.14
CA ASN A 140 21.81 -8.30 0.34
C ASN A 140 21.88 -6.97 1.10
N ARG A 141 20.76 -6.24 1.27
CA ARG A 141 20.71 -5.17 2.29
C ARG A 141 20.72 -5.73 3.72
N PHE A 142 20.41 -7.01 3.87
CA PHE A 142 20.37 -7.74 5.14
C PHE A 142 21.48 -8.80 5.13
N PRO A 143 22.76 -8.44 5.35
CA PRO A 143 23.82 -9.43 5.46
C PRO A 143 23.39 -10.43 6.53
N SER A 144 23.46 -11.72 6.19
CA SER A 144 23.16 -12.87 7.04
C SER A 144 23.29 -12.50 8.52
N VAL A 145 22.17 -12.41 9.23
CA VAL A 145 22.18 -12.14 10.67
C VAL A 145 23.10 -13.18 11.29
N ASN A 146 24.22 -12.71 11.84
CA ASN A 146 25.25 -13.55 12.41
C ASN A 146 24.58 -14.43 13.47
N THR A 147 24.40 -15.71 13.17
CA THR A 147 23.74 -16.69 14.04
C THR A 147 24.42 -16.81 15.41
N LYS A 148 25.66 -16.31 15.52
CA LYS A 148 26.43 -16.21 16.76
C LYS A 148 25.96 -15.10 17.72
N TRP A 149 25.33 -14.03 17.21
CA TRP A 149 24.71 -12.99 18.06
C TRP A 149 23.33 -13.46 18.55
N LEU A 150 22.61 -14.23 17.73
CA LEU A 150 21.27 -14.77 18.00
C LEU A 150 21.25 -15.88 19.06
N SER A 151 22.34 -16.64 19.22
CA SER A 151 22.45 -17.65 20.28
C SER A 151 22.63 -17.06 21.69
N LEU A 152 22.99 -15.78 21.81
CA LEU A 152 23.28 -15.13 23.10
C LEU A 152 22.03 -14.53 23.77
N ASN A 153 20.90 -14.37 23.05
CA ASN A 153 19.71 -13.66 23.53
C ASN A 153 18.41 -14.49 23.57
N GLY A 154 18.51 -15.83 23.51
CA GLY A 154 17.39 -16.72 23.90
C GLY A 154 16.16 -16.79 22.97
N ALA A 155 16.14 -16.10 21.83
CA ALA A 155 15.03 -16.19 20.87
C ALA A 155 15.11 -17.46 20.00
N SER A 156 13.98 -18.15 19.80
CA SER A 156 13.96 -19.37 18.99
C SER A 156 14.19 -19.06 17.49
N PRO A 157 15.06 -19.81 16.78
CA PRO A 157 15.33 -19.59 15.36
C PRO A 157 14.08 -19.64 14.44
N ARG A 158 13.03 -20.35 14.85
CA ARG A 158 11.77 -20.51 14.09
C ARG A 158 10.91 -19.24 14.01
N ALA A 159 10.87 -18.44 15.08
CA ALA A 159 10.05 -17.22 15.10
C ALA A 159 10.69 -16.07 14.30
N LEU A 160 12.01 -16.09 14.14
CA LEU A 160 12.77 -15.03 13.48
C LEU A 160 12.90 -15.23 11.97
N VAL A 161 13.05 -16.48 11.48
CA VAL A 161 13.15 -16.76 10.03
C VAL A 161 11.85 -16.41 9.27
N GLY A 162 10.67 -16.64 9.88
CA GLY A 162 9.40 -16.25 9.27
C GLY A 162 9.17 -14.73 9.24
N ARG A 163 9.72 -14.00 10.22
CA ARG A 163 9.62 -12.53 10.32
C ARG A 163 10.60 -11.80 9.41
N ASP A 164 11.79 -12.36 9.19
CA ASP A 164 12.78 -11.81 8.26
C ASP A 164 12.27 -11.85 6.81
N VAL A 165 11.58 -12.92 6.41
CA VAL A 165 10.87 -13.02 5.12
C VAL A 165 9.73 -11.99 5.02
N LEU A 166 9.06 -11.68 6.13
CA LEU A 166 7.98 -10.67 6.18
C LEU A 166 8.50 -9.27 5.81
N TYR A 167 9.62 -8.84 6.41
CA TYR A 167 10.25 -7.54 6.15
C TYR A 167 10.84 -7.44 4.73
N ARG A 168 11.34 -8.56 4.22
CA ARG A 168 11.85 -8.71 2.87
C ARG A 168 10.76 -8.48 1.81
N ILE A 169 9.57 -9.06 1.97
CA ILE A 169 8.46 -8.92 1.00
C ILE A 169 7.81 -7.51 1.08
N GLN A 170 7.82 -6.86 2.24
CA GLN A 170 7.24 -5.51 2.40
C GLN A 170 8.08 -4.45 1.65
N SER A 171 9.39 -4.68 1.49
CA SER A 171 10.33 -3.75 0.84
C SER A 171 10.59 -4.03 -0.65
N THR A 172 10.39 -5.25 -1.17
CA THR A 172 10.52 -5.57 -2.62
C THR A 172 9.53 -4.83 -3.52
N ASN A 173 8.46 -4.31 -2.94
CA ASN A 173 7.43 -3.56 -3.65
C ASN A 173 7.61 -2.05 -3.55
N ALA A 174 8.78 -1.55 -3.13
CA ALA A 174 9.15 -0.16 -3.33
C ALA A 174 8.94 0.17 -4.83
N PRO A 175 7.97 1.02 -5.15
CA PRO A 175 7.49 1.05 -6.51
C PRO A 175 8.43 1.86 -7.39
N ILE A 176 9.17 1.18 -8.25
CA ILE A 176 10.13 1.80 -9.14
C ILE A 176 9.38 2.34 -10.36
N ASP A 177 9.77 3.52 -10.82
CA ASP A 177 9.17 4.12 -12.01
C ASP A 177 9.39 3.22 -13.23
N ASN A 178 8.40 3.12 -14.11
CA ASN A 178 8.50 2.38 -15.38
C ASN A 178 8.82 0.87 -15.27
N THR A 179 8.33 0.20 -14.22
CA THR A 179 8.57 -1.25 -13.97
C THR A 179 7.33 -2.14 -14.12
N ASN A 180 6.24 -1.63 -14.65
CA ASN A 180 5.03 -2.41 -14.87
C ASN A 180 4.45 -2.20 -16.28
N PRO A 181 5.07 -2.79 -17.31
CA PRO A 181 4.46 -2.88 -18.62
C PRO A 181 3.03 -3.42 -18.60
N PHE A 182 2.14 -2.75 -19.33
CA PHE A 182 0.71 -3.07 -19.40
C PHE A 182 0.20 -2.94 -20.85
N GLY A 183 -0.56 -3.93 -21.31
CA GLY A 183 -1.08 -4.01 -22.68
C GLY A 183 -1.01 -5.44 -23.27
N PRO A 184 -0.98 -5.62 -24.60
CA PRO A 184 -0.96 -4.59 -25.63
C PRO A 184 -2.34 -4.03 -26.00
N CYS A 185 -3.43 -4.71 -25.63
CA CYS A 185 -4.80 -4.25 -25.84
C CYS A 185 -5.75 -4.80 -24.78
N LEU A 186 -6.87 -4.10 -24.60
CA LEU A 186 -7.99 -4.59 -23.79
C LEU A 186 -8.85 -5.54 -24.63
N VAL A 187 -9.01 -6.78 -24.17
CA VAL A 187 -9.94 -7.75 -24.74
C VAL A 187 -11.20 -7.79 -23.88
N SER A 188 -12.37 -7.62 -24.49
CA SER A 188 -13.65 -7.65 -23.76
C SER A 188 -13.81 -8.94 -22.97
N ALA A 189 -14.33 -8.85 -21.74
CA ALA A 189 -14.63 -10.03 -20.92
C ALA A 189 -15.56 -11.03 -21.64
N SER A 190 -16.47 -10.53 -22.49
CA SER A 190 -17.36 -11.37 -23.30
C SER A 190 -16.62 -12.26 -24.31
N SER A 191 -15.42 -11.88 -24.73
CA SER A 191 -14.57 -12.65 -25.65
C SER A 191 -13.70 -13.70 -24.95
N ILE A 192 -13.56 -13.61 -23.63
CA ILE A 192 -12.87 -14.59 -22.78
C ILE A 192 -13.81 -15.01 -21.64
N PRO A 193 -14.83 -15.85 -21.91
CA PRO A 193 -15.83 -16.21 -20.91
C PRO A 193 -15.24 -16.97 -19.71
N ASP A 194 -14.16 -17.71 -19.93
CA ASP A 194 -13.39 -18.40 -18.88
C ASP A 194 -11.95 -17.86 -18.83
N PRO A 195 -11.65 -16.91 -17.93
CA PRO A 195 -10.29 -16.36 -17.80
C PRO A 195 -9.30 -17.35 -17.18
N GLN A 196 -9.76 -18.51 -16.70
CA GLN A 196 -8.91 -19.54 -16.11
C GLN A 196 -8.30 -20.49 -17.17
N THR A 197 -8.45 -20.17 -18.46
CA THR A 197 -7.94 -20.97 -19.58
C THR A 197 -6.91 -20.22 -20.44
N VAL A 198 -6.45 -19.06 -20.00
CA VAL A 198 -5.57 -18.20 -20.80
C VAL A 198 -4.12 -18.72 -20.71
N PRO A 199 -3.52 -19.17 -21.82
CA PRO A 199 -2.10 -19.52 -21.83
C PRO A 199 -1.26 -18.23 -21.76
N VAL A 200 -0.14 -18.30 -21.04
CA VAL A 200 0.75 -17.17 -20.82
C VAL A 200 2.20 -17.59 -21.07
N LYS A 201 2.99 -16.66 -21.63
CA LYS A 201 4.39 -16.91 -21.97
C LYS A 201 5.22 -15.65 -21.79
N CYS A 202 6.42 -15.79 -21.23
CA CYS A 202 7.41 -14.73 -21.18
C CYS A 202 8.66 -15.16 -21.93
N THR A 203 9.20 -14.28 -22.76
CA THR A 203 10.49 -14.46 -23.43
C THR A 203 11.45 -13.33 -23.08
N LEU A 204 12.71 -13.69 -22.83
CA LEU A 204 13.82 -12.76 -22.66
C LEU A 204 14.83 -13.01 -23.77
N ASN A 205 15.12 -12.00 -24.60
CA ASN A 205 16.04 -12.10 -25.74
C ASN A 205 15.73 -13.28 -26.68
N GLY A 206 14.44 -13.52 -26.93
CA GLY A 206 13.94 -14.63 -27.75
C GLY A 206 13.93 -16.00 -27.08
N GLN A 207 14.45 -16.12 -25.85
CA GLN A 207 14.39 -17.37 -25.08
C GLN A 207 13.14 -17.41 -24.21
N VAL A 208 12.38 -18.51 -24.25
CA VAL A 208 11.22 -18.71 -23.38
C VAL A 208 11.71 -18.91 -21.93
N VAL A 209 11.31 -18.01 -21.04
CA VAL A 209 11.69 -18.02 -19.63
C VAL A 209 10.54 -18.41 -18.70
N GLN A 210 9.29 -18.14 -19.11
CA GLN A 210 8.07 -18.65 -18.49
C GLN A 210 7.11 -19.18 -19.54
N ASP A 211 6.45 -20.29 -19.24
CA ASP A 211 5.41 -20.92 -20.08
C ASP A 211 4.40 -21.59 -19.15
N GLY A 212 3.14 -21.16 -19.21
CA GLY A 212 2.11 -21.59 -18.27
C GLY A 212 0.69 -21.23 -18.72
N THR A 213 -0.25 -21.39 -17.81
CA THR A 213 -1.67 -21.09 -18.02
C THR A 213 -2.27 -20.54 -16.73
N THR A 214 -3.27 -19.68 -16.85
CA THR A 214 -4.02 -19.20 -15.68
C THR A 214 -4.73 -20.33 -14.94
N ALA A 215 -4.97 -21.49 -15.56
CA ALA A 215 -5.52 -22.68 -14.87
C ALA A 215 -4.71 -23.11 -13.62
N ASP A 216 -3.43 -22.74 -13.56
CA ASP A 216 -2.51 -23.08 -12.48
C ASP A 216 -2.45 -22.03 -11.35
N GLN A 217 -3.28 -20.97 -11.40
CA GLN A 217 -3.37 -19.96 -10.34
C GLN A 217 -3.88 -20.57 -9.03
N ILE A 218 -3.25 -20.19 -7.91
CA ILE A 218 -3.66 -20.62 -6.58
C ILE A 218 -5.04 -20.05 -6.21
N PHE A 219 -5.24 -18.76 -6.52
CA PHE A 219 -6.53 -18.09 -6.39
C PHE A 219 -7.01 -17.73 -7.79
N ASN A 220 -8.18 -18.22 -8.18
CA ASN A 220 -8.75 -17.93 -9.49
C ASN A 220 -9.24 -16.46 -9.57
N VAL A 221 -9.61 -16.00 -10.78
CA VAL A 221 -10.07 -14.62 -10.99
C VAL A 221 -11.28 -14.25 -10.13
N ARG A 222 -12.22 -15.19 -9.93
CA ARG A 222 -13.43 -14.97 -9.13
C ARG A 222 -13.10 -14.78 -7.65
N GLN A 223 -12.27 -15.67 -7.10
CA GLN A 223 -11.76 -15.62 -5.73
C GLN A 223 -11.00 -14.33 -5.48
N THR A 224 -10.15 -13.94 -6.42
CA THR A 224 -9.37 -12.69 -6.37
C THR A 224 -10.29 -11.47 -6.24
N ILE A 225 -11.24 -11.31 -7.16
CA ILE A 225 -12.17 -10.16 -7.13
C ILE A 225 -13.03 -10.18 -5.87
N ALA A 226 -13.58 -11.35 -5.51
CA ALA A 226 -14.41 -11.49 -4.34
C ALA A 226 -13.65 -11.07 -3.08
N HIS A 227 -12.43 -11.59 -2.89
CA HIS A 227 -11.58 -11.24 -1.75
C HIS A 227 -11.20 -9.76 -1.73
N LEU A 228 -10.72 -9.21 -2.85
CA LEU A 228 -10.29 -7.81 -2.92
C LEU A 228 -11.44 -6.81 -2.72
N SER A 229 -12.66 -7.22 -3.05
CA SER A 229 -13.85 -6.40 -2.85
C SER A 229 -14.35 -6.38 -1.40
N GLN A 230 -13.79 -7.22 -0.51
CA GLN A 230 -14.19 -7.30 0.90
C GLN A 230 -13.74 -6.05 1.64
N GLY A 231 -14.70 -5.23 2.09
CA GLY A 231 -14.41 -3.98 2.80
C GLY A 231 -13.64 -2.93 1.98
N THR A 232 -13.35 -3.20 0.71
CA THR A 232 -12.71 -2.26 -0.23
C THR A 232 -13.50 -2.20 -1.53
N THR A 233 -13.91 -1.01 -1.98
CA THR A 233 -14.61 -0.89 -3.27
C THR A 233 -13.63 -0.80 -4.43
N LEU A 234 -13.64 -1.79 -5.31
CA LEU A 234 -12.91 -1.76 -6.57
C LEU A 234 -13.67 -0.87 -7.56
N GLN A 235 -13.04 0.23 -7.99
CA GLN A 235 -13.66 1.20 -8.89
C GLN A 235 -13.62 0.74 -10.35
N PRO A 236 -14.53 1.23 -11.22
CA PRO A 236 -14.33 1.17 -12.66
C PRO A 236 -12.92 1.68 -13.02
N GLY A 237 -12.21 0.94 -13.87
CA GLY A 237 -10.82 1.22 -14.22
C GLY A 237 -9.79 0.73 -13.20
N SER A 238 -10.19 0.07 -12.11
CA SER A 238 -9.22 -0.63 -11.24
C SER A 238 -8.57 -1.79 -11.99
N ILE A 239 -7.27 -1.95 -11.79
CA ILE A 239 -6.43 -2.93 -12.47
C ILE A 239 -5.97 -3.96 -11.44
N ILE A 240 -6.17 -5.25 -11.73
CA ILE A 240 -5.76 -6.35 -10.87
C ILE A 240 -4.85 -7.29 -11.65
N LEU A 241 -3.61 -7.37 -11.20
CA LEU A 241 -2.58 -8.34 -11.57
C LEU A 241 -2.84 -9.63 -10.78
N THR A 242 -2.97 -10.75 -11.47
CA THR A 242 -3.52 -12.00 -10.94
C THR A 242 -2.46 -13.04 -10.54
N GLY A 243 -1.19 -12.66 -10.58
CA GLY A 243 -0.05 -13.50 -10.27
C GLY A 243 0.55 -14.19 -11.49
N THR A 244 1.77 -14.69 -11.27
CA THR A 244 2.70 -15.14 -12.31
C THR A 244 2.92 -16.66 -12.28
N PRO A 245 3.12 -17.32 -13.44
CA PRO A 245 3.46 -18.75 -13.49
C PRO A 245 4.88 -19.01 -13.00
N LYS A 246 5.21 -20.29 -12.77
CA LYS A 246 6.60 -20.72 -12.47
C LYS A 246 7.61 -20.18 -13.49
N GLY A 247 8.86 -20.00 -13.06
CA GLY A 247 9.97 -19.60 -13.93
C GLY A 247 10.47 -18.16 -13.73
N VAL A 248 9.94 -17.47 -12.72
CA VAL A 248 10.41 -16.15 -12.24
C VAL A 248 11.92 -16.16 -12.05
N GLY A 249 12.57 -15.06 -12.44
CA GLY A 249 14.03 -14.92 -12.52
C GLY A 249 14.80 -15.30 -11.24
N PHE A 250 14.38 -14.78 -10.09
CA PHE A 250 15.11 -14.95 -8.83
C PHE A 250 15.14 -16.40 -8.30
N VAL A 251 14.12 -17.21 -8.61
CA VAL A 251 14.07 -18.62 -8.15
C VAL A 251 14.85 -19.59 -9.05
N ARG A 252 15.36 -19.11 -10.19
CA ARG A 252 16.13 -19.95 -11.11
C ARG A 252 17.51 -20.27 -10.54
N LYS A 253 18.10 -21.35 -11.05
CA LYS A 253 19.46 -21.79 -10.68
C LYS A 253 20.28 -22.00 -11.95
N PRO A 254 21.17 -21.07 -12.33
CA PRO A 254 21.42 -19.76 -11.70
C PRO A 254 20.24 -18.78 -11.86
N PRO A 255 20.13 -17.74 -11.00
CA PRO A 255 19.14 -16.67 -11.17
C PRO A 255 19.27 -15.99 -12.53
N LEU A 256 18.15 -15.47 -13.06
CA LEU A 256 18.11 -14.74 -14.33
C LEU A 256 17.42 -13.40 -14.12
N TYR A 257 18.16 -12.31 -14.26
CA TYR A 257 17.65 -10.95 -14.09
C TYR A 257 17.78 -10.15 -15.38
N LEU A 258 16.96 -9.09 -15.47
CA LEU A 258 16.95 -8.14 -16.58
C LEU A 258 18.20 -7.24 -16.53
N LYS A 259 18.84 -7.00 -17.68
CA LYS A 259 20.01 -6.12 -17.81
C LYS A 259 19.81 -5.08 -18.91
N ASP A 260 20.66 -4.05 -18.91
CA ASP A 260 20.67 -3.05 -20.00
C ASP A 260 20.77 -3.72 -21.37
N GLY A 261 19.86 -3.33 -22.27
CA GLY A 261 19.79 -3.85 -23.63
C GLY A 261 19.03 -5.17 -23.79
N ASP A 262 18.47 -5.75 -22.73
CA ASP A 262 17.57 -6.88 -22.87
C ASP A 262 16.28 -6.48 -23.59
N HIS A 263 15.72 -7.42 -24.36
CA HIS A 263 14.44 -7.30 -25.02
C HIS A 263 13.47 -8.34 -24.46
N MET A 264 12.38 -7.86 -23.87
CA MET A 264 11.42 -8.69 -23.16
C MET A 264 10.07 -8.70 -23.89
N SER A 265 9.44 -9.87 -23.96
CA SER A 265 8.07 -9.98 -24.47
C SER A 265 7.24 -10.91 -23.60
N VAL A 266 6.01 -10.49 -23.30
CA VAL A 266 5.00 -11.33 -22.65
C VAL A 266 3.83 -11.51 -23.59
N TRP A 267 3.47 -12.76 -23.84
CA TRP A 267 2.35 -13.14 -24.68
C TRP A 267 1.26 -13.77 -23.85
N LEU A 268 0.02 -13.36 -24.11
CA LEU A 268 -1.18 -13.96 -23.55
C LEU A 268 -2.10 -14.42 -24.69
N GLY A 269 -2.67 -15.61 -24.50
CA GLY A 269 -3.60 -16.22 -25.45
C GLY A 269 -4.95 -15.52 -25.55
N ASN A 270 -5.88 -16.19 -26.23
CA ASN A 270 -7.28 -15.77 -26.37
C ASN A 270 -7.45 -14.34 -26.93
N GLY A 271 -6.54 -13.93 -27.81
CA GLY A 271 -6.62 -12.65 -28.52
C GLY A 271 -6.01 -11.45 -27.80
N ILE A 272 -5.41 -11.62 -26.62
CA ILE A 272 -4.74 -10.52 -25.89
C ILE A 272 -3.45 -10.08 -26.60
N GLY A 273 -2.64 -11.04 -27.05
CA GLY A 273 -1.47 -10.77 -27.88
C GLY A 273 -0.17 -10.57 -27.08
N THR A 274 0.81 -9.95 -27.73
CA THR A 274 2.18 -9.79 -27.18
C THR A 274 2.44 -8.34 -26.77
N LEU A 275 2.81 -8.16 -25.51
CA LEU A 275 3.38 -6.93 -24.97
C LEU A 275 4.91 -7.03 -25.05
N VAL A 276 5.55 -6.02 -25.63
CA VAL A 276 7.00 -5.98 -25.90
C VAL A 276 7.59 -4.74 -25.28
N ASN A 277 8.71 -4.88 -24.57
CA ASN A 277 9.41 -3.76 -23.94
C ASN A 277 10.93 -4.00 -23.96
N ASP A 278 11.67 -2.95 -24.30
CA ASP A 278 13.12 -2.91 -24.13
C ASP A 278 13.48 -2.59 -22.67
N VAL A 279 14.61 -3.10 -22.21
CA VAL A 279 15.16 -2.82 -20.89
C VAL A 279 16.35 -1.88 -21.00
N LYS A 280 16.35 -0.82 -20.20
CA LYS A 280 17.48 0.10 -20.08
C LYS A 280 17.85 0.34 -18.63
N GLU A 281 19.15 0.34 -18.36
CA GLU A 281 19.66 0.83 -17.09
C GLU A 281 19.56 2.36 -17.05
N GLU A 282 19.01 2.87 -15.96
CA GLU A 282 19.01 4.29 -15.65
C GLU A 282 20.46 4.75 -15.59
N ARG A 283 20.86 5.64 -16.50
CA ARG A 283 22.19 6.24 -16.45
C ARG A 283 22.11 7.53 -15.66
N PRO A 284 23.09 7.84 -14.78
CA PRO A 284 23.30 9.21 -14.38
C PRO A 284 23.50 10.01 -15.67
N LEU A 285 22.62 10.96 -15.97
CA LEU A 285 22.81 11.81 -17.13
C LEU A 285 24.13 12.58 -16.95
N LEU A 286 25.17 12.13 -17.64
CA LEU A 286 26.33 12.97 -17.94
C LEU A 286 25.77 14.15 -18.73
N THR A 287 26.01 15.36 -18.24
CA THR A 287 25.60 16.62 -18.86
C THR A 287 25.96 16.60 -20.34
N HIS A 288 24.98 16.37 -21.22
CA HIS A 288 25.14 16.51 -22.67
C HIS A 288 24.05 17.46 -23.19
N PRO A 289 24.37 18.50 -23.98
CA PRO A 289 23.43 19.61 -24.22
C PRO A 289 22.27 19.33 -25.18
N ASP A 290 22.22 18.19 -25.88
CA ASP A 290 21.51 18.11 -27.16
C ASP A 290 20.56 16.91 -27.32
N VAL A 291 19.74 16.57 -26.31
CA VAL A 291 18.61 15.65 -26.54
C VAL A 291 17.36 16.12 -25.82
N GLY A 292 16.39 16.61 -26.60
CA GLY A 292 15.11 17.15 -26.15
C GLY A 292 14.10 16.10 -25.68
N LEU A 293 14.48 15.27 -24.70
CA LEU A 293 13.55 14.44 -23.92
C LEU A 293 13.65 14.87 -22.46
N SER A 294 12.61 15.52 -21.94
CA SER A 294 12.55 16.07 -20.59
C SER A 294 12.38 14.98 -19.54
N HIS A 295 13.45 14.24 -19.24
CA HIS A 295 13.56 13.45 -18.02
C HIS A 295 14.33 14.29 -17.00
N TYR A 296 13.62 14.82 -16.00
CA TYR A 296 14.21 15.64 -14.94
C TYR A 296 15.24 14.83 -14.15
N THR A 297 16.50 15.27 -14.18
CA THR A 297 17.58 14.64 -13.40
C THR A 297 17.44 14.98 -11.91
N SER A 298 17.92 14.10 -11.03
CA SER A 298 18.05 14.36 -9.59
C SER A 298 18.83 15.66 -9.28
N LYS A 299 19.86 15.99 -10.07
CA LYS A 299 20.58 17.29 -9.98
C LYS A 299 19.72 18.49 -10.40
N SER A 300 18.87 18.36 -11.41
CA SER A 300 17.96 19.45 -11.82
C SER A 300 16.82 19.69 -10.82
N LEU A 301 16.35 18.65 -10.14
CA LEU A 301 15.32 18.74 -9.09
C LEU A 301 15.89 19.30 -7.78
N ALA A 302 17.12 18.91 -7.41
CA ALA A 302 17.84 19.43 -6.24
C ALA A 302 18.30 20.90 -6.41
N ALA A 303 18.50 21.36 -7.65
CA ALA A 303 18.82 22.77 -7.94
C ALA A 303 17.59 23.71 -7.86
N MET A 304 16.37 23.16 -7.68
CA MET A 304 15.18 23.98 -7.48
C MET A 304 15.11 24.49 -6.04
N ALA A 305 14.84 25.78 -5.87
CA ALA A 305 14.69 26.41 -4.57
C ALA A 305 13.77 25.61 -3.61
N PRO A 306 14.02 25.66 -2.30
CA PRO A 306 13.11 25.09 -1.31
C PRO A 306 11.69 25.61 -1.51
N ILE A 307 10.70 24.74 -1.31
CA ILE A 307 9.30 25.14 -1.36
C ILE A 307 9.05 26.19 -0.27
N LYS A 308 8.44 27.32 -0.66
CA LYS A 308 7.99 28.37 0.25
C LYS A 308 6.55 28.70 -0.06
N THR A 309 5.67 28.43 0.89
CA THR A 309 4.25 28.77 0.80
C THR A 309 4.01 30.17 1.37
N GLN A 310 2.98 30.87 0.88
CA GLN A 310 2.55 32.15 1.48
C GLN A 310 1.62 31.93 2.70
N TRP A 311 0.97 30.78 2.75
CA TRP A 311 0.16 30.35 3.89
C TRP A 311 1.01 29.57 4.90
N THR A 312 0.65 29.67 6.17
CA THR A 312 1.26 28.92 7.29
C THR A 312 0.41 27.72 7.69
N ARG A 313 -0.92 27.86 7.64
CA ARG A 313 -1.88 26.79 7.92
C ARG A 313 -2.95 26.81 6.84
N LEU A 314 -3.23 25.67 6.21
CA LEU A 314 -4.23 25.54 5.14
C LEU A 314 -5.31 24.54 5.54
N ILE A 315 -6.56 24.97 5.49
CA ILE A 315 -7.76 24.15 5.58
C ILE A 315 -8.48 24.12 4.24
N ARG A 316 -9.13 23.00 3.93
CA ARG A 316 -10.08 22.87 2.83
C ARG A 316 -11.47 22.71 3.42
N PHE A 317 -12.43 23.49 2.95
CA PHE A 317 -13.75 23.56 3.61
C PHE A 317 -14.87 23.95 2.65
N VAL A 318 -16.11 23.60 3.01
CA VAL A 318 -17.30 24.22 2.42
C VAL A 318 -17.57 25.53 3.16
N ALA A 319 -17.72 26.64 2.44
CA ALA A 319 -18.03 27.94 3.05
C ALA A 319 -19.54 28.12 3.26
N VAL A 320 -19.94 28.83 4.32
CA VAL A 320 -21.35 29.19 4.57
C VAL A 320 -21.85 30.16 3.50
N GLU A 321 -20.99 31.08 3.08
CA GLU A 321 -21.32 32.19 2.18
C GLU A 321 -21.61 31.72 0.75
N THR A 322 -20.86 30.72 0.27
CA THR A 322 -20.90 30.30 -1.13
C THR A 322 -21.48 28.91 -1.33
N TYR A 323 -21.53 28.09 -0.27
CA TYR A 323 -21.80 26.65 -0.33
C TYR A 323 -20.85 25.87 -1.25
N ASN A 324 -19.75 26.48 -1.69
CA ASN A 324 -18.71 25.87 -2.49
C ASN A 324 -17.52 25.48 -1.63
N VAL A 325 -16.63 24.67 -2.21
CA VAL A 325 -15.36 24.33 -1.58
C VAL A 325 -14.36 25.46 -1.78
N HIS A 326 -13.71 25.86 -0.70
CA HIS A 326 -12.60 26.80 -0.68
C HIS A 326 -11.40 26.16 0.01
N ILE A 327 -10.24 26.76 -0.24
CA ILE A 327 -9.04 26.59 0.58
C ILE A 327 -8.79 27.90 1.30
N GLY A 328 -8.28 27.84 2.53
CA GLY A 328 -8.08 29.04 3.32
C GLY A 328 -7.16 28.81 4.51
N GLN A 329 -6.77 29.90 5.14
CA GLN A 329 -5.96 29.91 6.35
C GLN A 329 -6.83 30.35 7.53
N PRO A 330 -6.86 29.61 8.65
CA PRO A 330 -7.58 30.04 9.85
C PRO A 330 -7.20 31.47 10.26
N VAL A 331 -8.20 32.30 10.56
CA VAL A 331 -7.99 33.69 10.99
C VAL A 331 -7.30 33.75 12.34
N ASP A 332 -7.70 32.87 13.25
CA ASP A 332 -7.05 32.66 14.54
C ASP A 332 -5.89 31.66 14.37
N PRO A 333 -4.63 32.10 14.49
CA PRO A 333 -3.47 31.25 14.28
C PRO A 333 -3.34 30.13 15.32
N GLU A 334 -3.90 30.31 16.52
CA GLU A 334 -3.80 29.38 17.65
C GLU A 334 -4.99 28.41 17.72
N LEU A 335 -6.02 28.62 16.89
CA LEU A 335 -7.22 27.78 16.91
C LEU A 335 -6.90 26.35 16.46
N ASP A 336 -7.22 25.39 17.31
CA ASP A 336 -7.30 23.99 16.90
C ASP A 336 -8.57 23.80 16.04
N VAL A 337 -8.39 23.89 14.72
CA VAL A 337 -9.52 23.87 13.78
C VAL A 337 -10.27 22.54 13.75
N GLY A 338 -9.59 21.44 14.06
CA GLY A 338 -10.24 20.14 14.07
C GLY A 338 -11.08 19.95 15.33
N LEU A 339 -10.55 20.32 16.50
CA LEU A 339 -11.34 20.36 17.74
C LEU A 339 -12.49 21.36 17.65
N ALA A 340 -12.25 22.57 17.15
CA ALA A 340 -13.28 23.58 16.96
C ALA A 340 -14.41 23.10 16.02
N ALA A 341 -14.06 22.39 14.94
CA ALA A 341 -15.04 21.83 14.02
C ALA A 341 -15.89 20.75 14.68
N HIS A 342 -15.27 19.89 15.49
CA HIS A 342 -15.95 18.83 16.24
C HIS A 342 -16.93 19.40 17.28
N GLU A 343 -16.53 20.44 18.01
CA GLU A 343 -17.35 21.10 19.03
C GLU A 343 -18.42 22.05 18.46
N GLY A 344 -18.51 22.18 17.13
CA GLY A 344 -19.45 23.11 16.48
C GLY A 344 -19.14 24.59 16.70
N LYS A 345 -17.89 24.92 17.05
CA LYS A 345 -17.42 26.31 17.16
C LYS A 345 -17.31 26.94 15.78
N THR A 346 -17.61 28.23 15.70
CA THR A 346 -17.45 28.98 14.44
C THR A 346 -15.97 29.11 14.10
N ILE A 347 -15.59 28.67 12.89
CA ILE A 347 -14.24 28.84 12.35
C ILE A 347 -14.32 29.85 11.21
N LYS A 348 -13.43 30.84 11.23
CA LYS A 348 -13.23 31.80 10.13
C LYS A 348 -11.88 31.55 9.47
N ALA A 349 -11.82 31.70 8.17
CA ALA A 349 -10.58 31.55 7.41
C ALA A 349 -10.42 32.67 6.37
N TYR A 350 -9.21 33.19 6.24
CA TYR A 350 -8.79 33.96 5.09
C TYR A 350 -8.78 33.06 3.86
N GLU A 351 -9.50 33.43 2.82
CA GLU A 351 -9.51 32.68 1.56
C GLU A 351 -8.11 32.67 0.94
N ILE A 352 -7.66 31.49 0.51
CA ILE A 352 -6.45 31.32 -0.28
C ILE A 352 -6.87 31.17 -1.74
N VAL A 353 -6.25 31.96 -2.62
CA VAL A 353 -6.46 31.89 -4.08
C VAL A 353 -5.21 31.28 -4.72
N GLY A 354 -5.41 30.25 -5.53
CA GLY A 354 -4.38 29.49 -6.22
C GLY A 354 -4.99 28.29 -6.95
N ALA A 355 -4.20 27.57 -7.74
CA ALA A 355 -4.72 26.43 -8.49
C ALA A 355 -5.13 25.25 -7.59
N SER A 356 -4.44 25.05 -6.47
CA SER A 356 -4.68 23.96 -5.52
C SER A 356 -3.94 24.20 -4.19
N PRO A 357 -4.18 23.39 -3.13
CA PRO A 357 -3.32 23.39 -1.95
C PRO A 357 -1.84 23.08 -2.24
N LEU A 358 -1.55 22.38 -3.35
CA LEU A 358 -0.18 22.03 -3.77
C LEU A 358 0.52 23.15 -4.53
N ASP A 359 -0.20 24.24 -4.85
CA ASP A 359 0.34 25.38 -5.58
C ASP A 359 1.20 26.25 -4.65
N PRO A 360 2.54 26.29 -4.82
CA PRO A 360 3.40 27.11 -3.98
C PRO A 360 3.17 28.62 -4.21
N ALA A 361 2.55 29.02 -5.32
CA ALA A 361 2.20 30.41 -5.61
C ALA A 361 0.84 30.82 -5.03
N ALA A 362 0.10 29.90 -4.39
CA ALA A 362 -1.18 30.21 -3.77
C ALA A 362 -1.03 31.31 -2.70
N SER A 363 -1.85 32.35 -2.79
CA SER A 363 -1.76 33.55 -1.96
C SER A 363 -2.93 33.66 -0.98
N VAL A 364 -2.63 33.99 0.27
CA VAL A 364 -3.65 34.33 1.27
C VAL A 364 -4.23 35.71 0.94
N THR A 365 -5.55 35.83 0.90
CA THR A 365 -6.26 37.09 0.65
C THR A 365 -6.79 37.71 1.94
N ASN A 366 -7.32 38.93 1.86
CA ASN A 366 -8.04 39.56 2.97
C ASN A 366 -9.53 39.17 3.04
N ASN A 367 -10.02 38.35 2.10
CA ASN A 367 -11.40 37.89 2.12
C ASN A 367 -11.57 36.85 3.23
N ILE A 368 -12.57 37.01 4.09
CA ILE A 368 -12.84 36.09 5.20
C ILE A 368 -14.11 35.31 4.90
N LEU A 369 -14.01 33.98 4.97
CA LEU A 369 -15.11 33.04 4.83
C LEU A 369 -15.35 32.29 6.13
N THR A 370 -16.59 31.86 6.34
CA THR A 370 -17.01 31.07 7.49
C THR A 370 -17.06 29.60 7.10
N VAL A 371 -16.36 28.76 7.86
CA VAL A 371 -16.33 27.31 7.63
C VAL A 371 -17.68 26.72 8.02
N LYS A 372 -18.40 26.18 7.03
CA LYS A 372 -19.59 25.36 7.25
C LYS A 372 -19.19 23.93 7.63
N GLN A 373 -18.19 23.41 6.94
CA GLN A 373 -17.76 22.02 7.08
C GLN A 373 -16.29 21.90 6.69
N LEU A 374 -15.48 21.40 7.62
CA LEU A 374 -14.08 21.07 7.37
C LEU A 374 -14.00 19.79 6.54
N LEU A 375 -13.10 19.77 5.55
CA LEU A 375 -12.88 18.64 4.65
C LEU A 375 -11.47 18.10 4.83
N ILE A 376 -11.21 16.96 4.19
CA ILE A 376 -9.84 16.49 3.99
C ILE A 376 -8.99 17.60 3.32
N PRO A 377 -7.75 17.88 3.79
CA PRO A 377 -6.99 19.01 3.30
C PRO A 377 -6.55 18.92 1.82
N LEU A 378 -6.46 17.70 1.27
CA LEU A 378 -6.20 17.45 -0.14
C LEU A 378 -7.35 16.63 -0.75
N SER A 379 -7.80 16.98 -1.95
CA SER A 379 -8.78 16.15 -2.67
C SER A 379 -8.13 14.84 -3.14
N ARG A 380 -8.93 13.81 -3.43
CA ARG A 380 -8.42 12.49 -3.85
C ARG A 380 -7.61 12.57 -5.14
N GLU A 381 -7.96 13.48 -6.05
CA GLU A 381 -7.27 13.73 -7.32
C GLU A 381 -5.92 14.41 -7.12
N GLN A 382 -5.74 15.10 -5.99
CA GLN A 382 -4.49 15.76 -5.61
C GLN A 382 -3.56 14.83 -4.83
N VAL A 383 -4.06 13.69 -4.34
CA VAL A 383 -3.25 12.70 -3.63
C VAL A 383 -2.68 11.70 -4.62
N GLY A 384 -1.35 11.65 -4.72
CA GLY A 384 -0.66 10.70 -5.61
C GLY A 384 -0.66 9.27 -5.06
N LEU A 385 0.13 9.03 -4.01
CA LEU A 385 0.23 7.74 -3.32
C LEU A 385 0.36 7.96 -1.81
N VAL A 386 -0.31 7.11 -1.02
CA VAL A 386 -0.17 7.10 0.45
C VAL A 386 0.77 5.99 0.85
N ARG A 387 1.93 6.37 1.40
CA ARG A 387 2.94 5.46 1.93
C ARG A 387 2.92 5.51 3.45
N GLY A 388 3.07 4.37 4.12
CA GLY A 388 3.21 4.30 5.57
C GLY A 388 4.48 3.57 5.97
N LEU A 389 5.06 3.96 7.11
CA LEU A 389 6.29 3.40 7.65
C LEU A 389 6.05 2.60 8.93
N GLY A 390 6.25 1.30 8.84
CA GLY A 390 6.12 0.38 9.97
C GLY A 390 7.28 0.46 10.96
N LEU A 391 6.96 0.31 12.25
CA LEU A 391 7.95 0.16 13.34
C LEU A 391 9.00 1.28 13.38
N ASN A 392 8.62 2.50 12.99
CA ASN A 392 9.56 3.61 12.88
C ASN A 392 9.79 4.37 14.20
N TYR A 393 9.33 3.87 15.35
CA TYR A 393 9.57 4.47 16.66
C TYR A 393 10.33 3.52 17.56
N SER A 394 11.36 4.03 18.22
CA SER A 394 12.29 3.19 19.01
C SER A 394 11.63 2.55 20.24
N ASP A 395 10.68 3.24 20.85
CA ASP A 395 9.91 2.78 22.00
C ASP A 395 8.81 1.80 21.59
N HIS A 396 8.17 1.99 20.44
CA HIS A 396 7.22 1.05 19.85
C HIS A 396 7.90 -0.28 19.46
N ALA A 397 9.08 -0.22 18.83
CA ALA A 397 9.86 -1.43 18.52
C ALA A 397 10.24 -2.21 19.80
N ALA A 398 10.63 -1.49 20.86
CA ALA A 398 10.93 -2.09 22.15
C ALA A 398 9.69 -2.71 22.82
N GLU A 399 8.55 -2.02 22.80
CA GLU A 399 7.26 -2.49 23.34
C GLU A 399 6.77 -3.76 22.62
N ALA A 400 6.95 -3.84 21.31
CA ALA A 400 6.65 -5.03 20.52
C ALA A 400 7.67 -6.17 20.68
N ASN A 401 8.73 -6.00 21.48
CA ASN A 401 9.87 -6.91 21.59
C ASN A 401 10.51 -7.23 20.22
N LEU A 402 10.58 -6.23 19.33
CA LEU A 402 11.15 -6.34 17.99
C LEU A 402 12.51 -5.61 17.93
N PRO A 403 13.52 -6.18 17.25
CA PRO A 403 14.74 -5.45 16.99
C PRO A 403 14.45 -4.23 16.14
N LYS A 404 15.23 -3.15 16.31
CA LYS A 404 15.15 -1.99 15.42
C LYS A 404 15.37 -2.45 13.98
N PRO A 405 14.45 -2.14 13.06
CA PRO A 405 14.61 -2.52 11.67
C PRO A 405 15.86 -1.82 11.08
N PRO A 406 16.65 -2.50 10.24
CA PRO A 406 17.83 -1.89 9.62
C PRO A 406 17.49 -0.96 8.45
N PHE A 407 16.26 -1.04 7.91
CA PHE A 407 15.73 -0.15 6.87
C PHE A 407 14.24 0.15 7.12
N PRO A 408 13.69 1.25 6.56
CA PRO A 408 12.26 1.54 6.67
C PRO A 408 11.39 0.40 6.13
N ILE A 409 10.33 0.04 6.88
CA ILE A 409 9.34 -0.95 6.45
C ILE A 409 8.21 -0.19 5.75
N LEU A 410 8.12 -0.30 4.43
CA LEU A 410 7.18 0.47 3.62
C LEU A 410 5.92 -0.33 3.29
N PHE A 411 4.74 0.23 3.55
CA PHE A 411 3.48 -0.25 2.98
C PHE A 411 2.73 0.88 2.29
N VAL A 412 1.74 0.52 1.47
CA VAL A 412 0.88 1.47 0.75
C VAL A 412 -0.54 1.37 1.27
N LYS A 413 -1.20 2.52 1.41
CA LYS A 413 -2.63 2.62 1.66
C LYS A 413 -3.30 3.17 0.40
N PRO A 414 -4.44 2.63 -0.05
CA PRO A 414 -5.12 3.16 -1.21
C PRO A 414 -5.71 4.53 -0.89
N VAL A 415 -5.66 5.48 -1.84
CA VAL A 415 -6.22 6.84 -1.69
C VAL A 415 -7.72 6.79 -1.33
N THR A 416 -8.42 5.76 -1.77
CA THR A 416 -9.83 5.54 -1.47
C THR A 416 -10.10 5.35 0.02
N SER A 417 -9.09 4.96 0.81
CA SER A 417 -9.22 4.74 2.25
C SER A 417 -9.08 5.99 3.12
N LEU A 418 -8.77 7.16 2.54
CA LEU A 418 -8.64 8.40 3.30
C LEU A 418 -10.01 8.94 3.71
N ILE A 419 -10.12 9.47 4.94
CA ILE A 419 -11.25 10.26 5.46
C ILE A 419 -10.77 11.54 6.15
N GLY A 420 -11.63 12.56 6.16
CA GLY A 420 -11.33 13.85 6.79
C GLY A 420 -11.79 13.94 8.25
N PRO A 421 -11.69 15.14 8.85
CA PRO A 421 -12.19 15.41 10.19
C PRO A 421 -13.69 15.11 10.36
N ASN A 422 -14.08 14.59 11.53
CA ASN A 422 -15.46 14.24 11.91
C ASN A 422 -16.15 13.18 11.04
N ALA A 423 -15.48 12.62 10.02
CA ALA A 423 -15.98 11.45 9.31
C ALA A 423 -15.83 10.20 10.20
N SER A 424 -16.73 9.23 10.07
CA SER A 424 -16.61 8.01 10.86
C SER A 424 -15.56 7.06 10.28
N ILE A 425 -14.73 6.45 11.14
CA ILE A 425 -13.94 5.26 10.83
C ILE A 425 -14.89 4.08 10.78
N ILE A 426 -14.88 3.33 9.68
CA ILE A 426 -15.87 2.27 9.47
C ILE A 426 -15.18 0.92 9.54
N ILE A 427 -15.61 0.10 10.50
CA ILE A 427 -15.17 -1.28 10.62
C ILE A 427 -15.98 -2.09 9.59
N PRO A 428 -15.36 -2.55 8.48
CA PRO A 428 -16.08 -3.25 7.41
C PRO A 428 -16.55 -4.62 7.88
N ARG A 429 -17.56 -5.18 7.22
CA ARG A 429 -18.09 -6.53 7.56
C ARG A 429 -17.02 -7.63 7.55
N ALA A 430 -16.04 -7.52 6.65
CA ALA A 430 -14.92 -8.47 6.58
C ALA A 430 -13.98 -8.40 7.80
N ALA A 431 -14.08 -7.34 8.59
CA ALA A 431 -13.33 -7.12 9.82
C ALA A 431 -14.24 -7.03 11.06
N GLN A 432 -15.39 -7.69 11.01
CA GLN A 432 -16.31 -7.87 12.13
C GLN A 432 -16.39 -9.35 12.54
N PRO A 433 -16.60 -9.64 13.84
CA PRO A 433 -16.74 -8.67 14.92
C PRO A 433 -15.36 -8.14 15.40
N PRO A 434 -15.27 -6.94 16.00
CA PRO A 434 -14.00 -6.32 16.38
C PRO A 434 -13.15 -7.13 17.35
N GLU A 435 -13.77 -7.90 18.26
CA GLU A 435 -13.08 -8.78 19.20
C GLU A 435 -12.30 -9.92 18.53
N GLU A 436 -12.63 -10.23 17.27
CA GLU A 436 -11.94 -11.24 16.49
C GLU A 436 -10.97 -10.61 15.48
N HIS A 437 -11.34 -9.48 14.88
CA HIS A 437 -10.59 -8.86 13.78
C HIS A 437 -9.64 -7.73 14.19
N LEU A 438 -9.75 -7.29 15.44
CA LEU A 438 -8.76 -6.50 16.18
C LEU A 438 -8.39 -5.17 15.48
N PRO A 439 -9.36 -4.26 15.22
CA PRO A 439 -9.08 -2.93 14.69
C PRO A 439 -8.37 -2.05 15.73
N ASP A 440 -7.33 -1.35 15.31
CA ASP A 440 -6.41 -0.62 16.18
C ASP A 440 -6.16 0.80 15.66
N TYR A 441 -5.71 1.71 16.53
CA TYR A 441 -5.39 3.11 16.23
C TYR A 441 -3.87 3.33 16.24
N GLU A 442 -3.40 4.27 15.42
CA GLU A 442 -1.98 4.59 15.27
C GLU A 442 -1.83 6.09 14.92
N VAL A 443 -1.45 6.93 15.89
CA VAL A 443 -1.22 8.37 15.63
C VAL A 443 0.07 8.61 14.87
N GLU A 444 0.01 9.33 13.75
CA GLU A 444 1.19 9.58 12.91
C GLU A 444 1.34 11.04 12.47
N LEU A 445 2.58 11.56 12.54
CA LEU A 445 2.97 12.72 11.74
C LEU A 445 2.99 12.31 10.27
N THR A 446 2.38 13.12 9.43
CA THR A 446 2.24 12.84 8.01
C THR A 446 2.83 13.96 7.16
N VAL A 447 3.68 13.59 6.20
CA VAL A 447 4.42 14.51 5.32
C VAL A 447 3.75 14.59 3.96
N ILE A 448 3.63 15.80 3.44
CA ILE A 448 3.13 16.08 2.09
C ILE A 448 4.29 16.54 1.20
N ILE A 449 4.58 15.77 0.16
CA ILE A 449 5.56 16.16 -0.86
C ILE A 449 4.95 17.22 -1.77
N GLY A 450 5.66 18.31 -2.04
CA GLY A 450 5.16 19.42 -2.86
C GLY A 450 5.84 19.59 -4.22
N LYS A 451 7.00 18.96 -4.44
CA LYS A 451 7.70 18.93 -5.73
C LYS A 451 8.22 17.52 -5.97
N ALA A 452 8.31 17.11 -7.23
CA ALA A 452 8.80 15.78 -7.59
C ALA A 452 10.18 15.52 -6.97
N ALA A 453 10.31 14.45 -6.19
CA ALA A 453 11.55 14.06 -5.51
C ALA A 453 12.02 12.70 -6.01
N LYS A 454 13.22 12.64 -6.60
CA LYS A 454 13.86 11.40 -7.04
C LYS A 454 15.35 11.42 -6.68
N ASP A 455 15.82 10.36 -6.05
CA ASP A 455 17.19 10.16 -5.57
C ASP A 455 17.72 11.36 -4.77
N VAL A 456 16.88 11.91 -3.88
CA VAL A 456 17.17 13.13 -3.13
C VAL A 456 18.12 12.81 -1.98
N SER A 457 19.08 13.70 -1.71
CA SER A 457 20.00 13.57 -0.58
C SER A 457 19.28 13.79 0.76
N GLU A 458 19.81 13.26 1.86
CA GLU A 458 19.22 13.49 3.19
C GLU A 458 19.23 14.97 3.60
N ALA A 459 20.26 15.71 3.16
CA ALA A 459 20.41 17.14 3.45
C ALA A 459 19.32 17.98 2.76
N ASP A 460 18.99 17.63 1.51
CA ASP A 460 18.04 18.37 0.67
C ASP A 460 16.59 17.89 0.87
N ALA A 461 16.38 16.79 1.59
CA ALA A 461 15.08 16.11 1.71
C ALA A 461 13.91 17.02 2.11
N LEU A 462 14.10 17.94 3.07
CA LEU A 462 13.02 18.83 3.51
C LEU A 462 12.67 19.93 2.50
N ASP A 463 13.53 20.22 1.52
CA ASP A 463 13.25 21.21 0.48
C ASP A 463 12.14 20.76 -0.47
N PHE A 464 11.78 19.48 -0.44
CA PHE A 464 10.71 18.85 -1.21
C PHE A 464 9.39 18.74 -0.44
N VAL A 465 9.39 19.07 0.86
CA VAL A 465 8.19 19.00 1.70
C VAL A 465 7.39 20.28 1.56
N LEU A 466 6.11 20.14 1.23
CA LEU A 466 5.14 21.23 1.23
C LEU A 466 4.68 21.57 2.64
N ALA A 467 4.26 20.52 3.36
CA ALA A 467 3.55 20.66 4.62
C ALA A 467 3.51 19.36 5.42
N TYR A 468 3.07 19.49 6.66
CA TYR A 468 2.80 18.41 7.59
C TYR A 468 1.32 18.42 8.02
N THR A 469 0.81 17.25 8.41
CA THR A 469 -0.56 17.07 8.95
C THR A 469 -0.58 15.86 9.88
N GLY A 470 -1.70 15.64 10.57
CA GLY A 470 -1.97 14.43 11.32
C GLY A 470 -2.65 13.35 10.49
N ALA A 471 -2.48 12.11 10.92
CA ALA A 471 -3.27 10.98 10.44
C ALA A 471 -3.43 9.91 11.53
N ASN A 472 -4.44 9.05 11.35
CA ASN A 472 -4.64 7.83 12.13
C ASN A 472 -4.52 6.61 11.22
N ASP A 473 -3.45 5.82 11.38
CA ASP A 473 -3.18 4.60 10.59
C ASP A 473 -3.96 3.39 11.14
N VAL A 474 -5.29 3.42 10.94
CA VAL A 474 -6.14 2.33 11.44
C VAL A 474 -5.73 0.99 10.82
N SER A 475 -5.59 0.01 11.72
CA SER A 475 -4.96 -1.27 11.41
C SER A 475 -5.80 -2.44 11.90
N PHE A 476 -6.06 -3.43 11.04
CA PHE A 476 -6.84 -4.61 11.41
C PHE A 476 -5.92 -5.80 11.67
N ARG A 477 -5.56 -6.02 12.95
CA ARG A 477 -4.41 -6.87 13.32
C ARG A 477 -4.57 -8.33 12.93
N LYS A 478 -5.80 -8.88 12.92
CA LYS A 478 -6.02 -10.27 12.44
C LYS A 478 -5.59 -10.44 10.99
N HIS A 479 -5.98 -9.50 10.12
CA HIS A 479 -5.59 -9.52 8.71
C HIS A 479 -4.10 -9.22 8.54
N GLN A 480 -3.58 -8.25 9.29
CA GLN A 480 -2.17 -7.85 9.23
C GLN A 480 -1.23 -9.00 9.59
N ASN A 481 -1.58 -9.80 10.61
CA ASN A 481 -0.77 -10.90 11.10
C ASN A 481 -0.93 -12.19 10.27
N ALA A 482 -1.92 -12.25 9.37
CA ALA A 482 -2.17 -13.42 8.54
C ALA A 482 -1.27 -13.49 7.29
N VAL A 483 -0.70 -12.36 6.86
CA VAL A 483 0.08 -12.22 5.63
C VAL A 483 1.30 -11.33 5.84
N SER A 484 2.25 -11.40 4.91
CA SER A 484 3.47 -10.59 4.96
C SER A 484 3.31 -9.17 4.41
N GLN A 485 2.17 -8.86 3.79
CA GLN A 485 1.88 -7.54 3.22
C GLN A 485 0.74 -6.85 3.98
N TRP A 486 0.93 -5.59 4.34
CA TRP A 486 -0.05 -4.87 5.16
C TRP A 486 -1.05 -4.01 4.39
N CYS A 487 -0.91 -3.92 3.06
CA CYS A 487 -1.78 -3.08 2.22
C CYS A 487 -3.27 -3.40 2.40
N PHE A 488 -3.64 -4.68 2.46
CA PHE A 488 -5.04 -5.09 2.66
C PHE A 488 -5.54 -4.71 4.06
N SER A 489 -4.80 -5.12 5.09
CA SER A 489 -5.17 -4.89 6.50
C SER A 489 -5.14 -3.44 6.94
N LYS A 490 -4.54 -2.55 6.16
CA LYS A 490 -4.48 -1.10 6.40
C LYS A 490 -5.26 -0.31 5.34
N GLY A 491 -5.93 -0.98 4.41
CA GLY A 491 -6.44 -0.35 3.19
C GLY A 491 -7.96 -0.33 3.01
N PHE A 492 -8.72 -0.86 3.98
CA PHE A 492 -10.18 -0.90 3.87
C PHE A 492 -10.77 0.50 3.62
N GLY A 493 -11.66 0.58 2.63
CA GLY A 493 -12.15 1.85 2.13
C GLY A 493 -13.10 1.72 0.95
N SER A 494 -14.07 2.61 0.86
CA SER A 494 -15.03 2.67 -0.23
C SER A 494 -14.94 3.97 -1.03
N PHE A 495 -15.59 3.97 -2.17
CA PHE A 495 -16.07 5.19 -2.79
C PHE A 495 -17.57 5.01 -2.92
N PHE A 496 -18.33 5.68 -2.06
CA PHE A 496 -19.77 5.78 -2.24
C PHE A 496 -19.99 6.87 -3.28
N LEU A 497 -20.49 6.50 -4.46
CA LEU A 497 -21.28 7.42 -5.27
C LEU A 497 -22.64 7.51 -4.58
N PRO A 498 -23.01 8.65 -3.97
CA PRO A 498 -24.35 8.79 -3.45
C PRO A 498 -25.35 8.61 -4.59
N ALA A 499 -26.26 7.66 -4.42
CA ALA A 499 -27.56 7.69 -5.08
C ALA A 499 -28.29 8.94 -4.54
N GLY A 500 -27.96 10.11 -5.08
CA GLY A 500 -28.42 11.40 -4.58
C GLY A 500 -27.48 12.53 -5.03
N ASN A 501 -28.03 13.48 -5.78
CA ASN A 501 -27.31 14.54 -6.48
C ASN A 501 -26.81 15.67 -5.56
N THR A 502 -26.15 15.36 -4.45
CA THR A 502 -25.56 16.37 -3.56
C THR A 502 -24.04 16.31 -3.66
N GLN A 503 -23.44 17.32 -4.31
CA GLN A 503 -21.99 17.52 -4.39
C GLN A 503 -21.27 17.41 -3.03
N ILE A 504 -21.97 17.65 -1.92
CA ILE A 504 -21.46 17.57 -0.54
C ILE A 504 -21.11 16.13 -0.10
N ALA A 505 -21.86 15.11 -0.56
CA ALA A 505 -21.59 13.71 -0.16
C ALA A 505 -20.37 13.11 -0.89
N ASN A 506 -20.01 13.62 -2.07
CA ASN A 506 -18.76 13.26 -2.76
C ASN A 506 -17.51 13.95 -2.15
N LEU A 507 -17.71 15.06 -1.43
CA LEU A 507 -16.64 15.85 -0.81
C LEU A 507 -16.20 15.32 0.56
N MET A 508 -17.10 14.60 1.22
CA MET A 508 -16.80 13.77 2.37
C MET A 508 -16.32 12.44 1.82
N CYS A 509 -15.00 12.28 1.70
CA CYS A 509 -14.36 10.98 1.59
C CYS A 509 -15.22 9.88 2.25
N SER A 510 -15.59 8.87 1.45
CA SER A 510 -16.77 8.02 1.61
C SER A 510 -17.10 7.49 3.02
N SER A 511 -18.35 7.05 3.16
CA SER A 511 -18.94 6.45 4.36
C SER A 511 -18.33 5.11 4.81
N ASP A 512 -17.29 4.59 4.17
CA ASP A 512 -16.73 3.26 4.51
C ASP A 512 -15.20 3.25 4.61
N ASN A 513 -14.56 4.38 4.91
CA ASN A 513 -13.09 4.44 4.98
C ASN A 513 -12.55 4.37 6.40
N THR A 514 -11.26 4.05 6.48
CA THR A 514 -10.59 3.71 7.72
C THR A 514 -9.45 4.64 8.10
N ASN A 515 -9.00 5.55 7.21
CA ASN A 515 -7.76 6.30 7.43
C ASN A 515 -7.99 7.81 7.54
N PRO A 516 -8.25 8.30 8.75
CA PRO A 516 -8.27 9.73 9.03
C PRO A 516 -6.99 10.44 8.62
N PHE A 517 -7.14 11.59 7.98
CA PHE A 517 -6.07 12.48 7.56
C PHE A 517 -6.53 13.95 7.67
N GLY A 518 -5.76 14.78 8.37
CA GLY A 518 -6.09 16.18 8.66
C GLY A 518 -5.59 16.63 10.05
N PRO A 519 -6.20 17.66 10.67
CA PRO A 519 -7.34 18.45 10.20
C PRO A 519 -6.95 19.62 9.27
N CYS A 520 -5.67 19.96 9.20
CA CYS A 520 -5.14 21.02 8.34
C CYS A 520 -3.72 20.69 7.89
N LEU A 521 -3.26 21.35 6.82
CA LEU A 521 -1.85 21.34 6.44
C LEU A 521 -1.13 22.48 7.15
N VAL A 522 -0.02 22.19 7.81
CA VAL A 522 0.89 23.22 8.33
C VAL A 522 2.11 23.29 7.42
N SER A 523 2.41 24.48 6.90
CA SER A 523 3.54 24.70 5.99
C SER A 523 4.83 24.15 6.58
N ALA A 524 5.67 23.53 5.74
CA ALA A 524 6.99 23.07 6.15
C ALA A 524 7.85 24.21 6.72
N THR A 525 7.62 25.44 6.27
CA THR A 525 8.33 26.63 6.77
C THR A 525 7.90 27.04 8.19
N ALA A 526 6.68 26.66 8.60
CA ALA A 526 6.18 26.90 9.96
C ALA A 526 6.61 25.80 10.96
N ILE A 527 7.07 24.66 10.47
CA ILE A 527 7.65 23.56 11.27
C ILE A 527 9.07 23.26 10.76
N PRO A 528 10.06 24.11 11.08
CA PRO A 528 11.42 23.97 10.57
C PRO A 528 12.13 22.71 11.07
N ASP A 529 11.77 22.22 12.26
CA ASP A 529 12.22 20.95 12.81
C ASP A 529 11.04 19.97 12.95
N PRO A 530 10.80 19.10 11.95
CA PRO A 530 9.75 18.09 12.04
C PRO A 530 10.12 16.92 12.96
N GLN A 531 11.34 16.90 13.51
CA GLN A 531 11.78 15.86 14.43
C GLN A 531 11.46 16.19 15.90
N SER A 532 10.81 17.30 16.19
CA SER A 532 10.42 17.70 17.55
C SER A 532 8.91 17.89 17.76
N VAL A 533 8.06 17.26 16.95
CA VAL A 533 6.60 17.40 17.00
C VAL A 533 6.03 16.43 18.05
N PRO A 534 5.36 16.93 19.11
CA PRO A 534 4.65 16.07 20.04
C PRO A 534 3.35 15.54 19.39
N LEU A 535 2.98 14.31 19.71
CA LEU A 535 1.81 13.63 19.17
C LEU A 535 1.13 12.74 20.21
N LYS A 536 -0.20 12.66 20.14
CA LYS A 536 -1.05 11.98 21.12
C LYS A 536 -2.23 11.32 20.45
N CYS A 537 -2.56 10.09 20.88
CA CYS A 537 -3.82 9.44 20.55
C CYS A 537 -4.67 9.31 21.81
N THR A 538 -5.96 9.63 21.69
CA THR A 538 -6.96 9.32 22.71
C THR A 538 -8.07 8.44 22.15
N LEU A 539 -8.63 7.59 23.01
CA LEU A 539 -9.81 6.78 22.74
C LEU A 539 -10.83 7.07 23.84
N ASN A 540 -12.01 7.58 23.48
CA ASN A 540 -13.05 7.99 24.42
C ASN A 540 -12.54 8.95 25.51
N GLY A 541 -11.63 9.86 25.13
CA GLY A 541 -10.97 10.81 26.04
C GLY A 541 -9.82 10.23 26.88
N GLN A 542 -9.61 8.91 26.88
CA GLN A 542 -8.48 8.28 27.55
C GLN A 542 -7.23 8.36 26.66
N VAL A 543 -6.11 8.82 27.22
CA VAL A 543 -4.82 8.83 26.50
C VAL A 543 -4.34 7.40 26.27
N MET A 544 -4.14 7.06 25.01
CA MET A 544 -3.65 5.74 24.60
C MET A 544 -2.20 5.78 24.17
N GLN A 545 -1.80 6.84 23.47
CA GLN A 545 -0.44 7.08 22.99
C GLN A 545 -0.03 8.51 23.33
N ASP A 546 1.20 8.70 23.77
CA ASP A 546 1.79 10.00 24.09
C ASP A 546 3.28 9.94 23.75
N GLY A 547 3.71 10.67 22.74
CA GLY A 547 5.06 10.56 22.20
C GLY A 547 5.51 11.82 21.47
N THR A 548 6.70 11.73 20.90
CA THR A 548 7.32 12.79 20.10
C THR A 548 8.00 12.19 18.89
N THR A 549 7.98 12.88 17.75
CA THR A 549 8.74 12.46 16.57
C THR A 549 10.23 12.29 16.86
N ALA A 550 10.78 12.89 17.93
CA ALA A 550 12.19 12.73 18.28
C ALA A 550 12.62 11.26 18.47
N ASP A 551 11.66 10.39 18.77
CA ASP A 551 11.89 8.96 18.98
C ASP A 551 11.87 8.11 17.70
N GLN A 552 11.67 8.74 16.53
CA GLN A 552 11.69 8.04 15.24
C GLN A 552 13.07 7.44 14.95
N ILE A 553 13.09 6.18 14.50
CA ILE A 553 14.30 5.46 14.12
C ILE A 553 14.87 6.01 12.81
N PHE A 554 14.02 6.20 11.81
CA PHE A 554 14.33 6.88 10.57
C PHE A 554 13.68 8.25 10.58
N THR A 555 14.50 9.29 10.62
CA THR A 555 14.05 10.69 10.56
C THR A 555 13.25 10.98 9.30
N ILE A 556 12.50 12.09 9.29
CA ILE A 556 11.77 12.53 8.09
C ILE A 556 12.70 12.66 6.89
N ARG A 557 13.89 13.25 7.10
CA ARG A 557 14.93 13.39 6.07
C ARG A 557 15.38 12.03 5.54
N LYS A 558 15.67 11.09 6.45
CA LYS A 558 16.12 9.74 6.09
C LYS A 558 15.06 8.99 5.31
N SER A 559 13.81 9.12 5.72
CA SER A 559 12.65 8.50 5.09
C SER A 559 12.46 8.98 3.67
N ILE A 560 12.47 10.30 3.41
CA ILE A 560 12.37 10.87 2.06
C ILE A 560 13.56 10.47 1.19
N GLN A 561 14.78 10.54 1.74
CA GLN A 561 16.00 10.10 1.06
C GLN A 561 15.89 8.64 0.62
N TRP A 562 15.41 7.76 1.49
CA TRP A 562 15.28 6.33 1.18
C TRP A 562 14.13 6.05 0.20
N LEU A 563 12.98 6.68 0.39
CA LEU A 563 11.78 6.48 -0.43
C LEU A 563 11.92 7.02 -1.86
N SER A 564 12.79 8.01 -2.07
CA SER A 564 13.06 8.57 -3.40
C SER A 564 14.09 7.76 -4.20
N GLN A 565 14.69 6.71 -3.64
CA GLN A 565 15.69 5.89 -4.35
C GLN A 565 15.04 5.04 -5.45
N GLY A 566 15.27 5.39 -6.73
CA GLY A 566 14.68 4.69 -7.88
C GLY A 566 13.16 4.87 -8.04
N THR A 567 12.54 5.72 -7.22
CA THR A 567 11.09 6.00 -7.23
C THR A 567 10.88 7.51 -7.19
N THR A 568 10.07 8.05 -8.10
CA THR A 568 9.66 9.46 -8.00
C THR A 568 8.56 9.62 -6.96
N LEU A 569 8.79 10.50 -5.99
CA LEU A 569 7.75 11.01 -5.08
C LEU A 569 7.11 12.24 -5.72
N GLU A 570 5.95 12.06 -6.34
CA GLU A 570 5.21 13.15 -6.98
C GLU A 570 4.64 14.16 -5.97
N PRO A 571 4.41 15.43 -6.36
CA PRO A 571 3.61 16.36 -5.58
C PRO A 571 2.28 15.74 -5.15
N GLY A 572 1.89 15.94 -3.89
CA GLY A 572 0.72 15.29 -3.30
C GLY A 572 0.95 13.84 -2.86
N SER A 573 2.18 13.31 -2.97
CA SER A 573 2.55 12.07 -2.27
C SER A 573 2.48 12.28 -0.75
N ILE A 574 1.89 11.31 -0.07
CA ILE A 574 1.74 11.29 1.39
C ILE A 574 2.68 10.24 1.98
N ILE A 575 3.40 10.61 3.04
CA ILE A 575 4.23 9.70 3.84
C ILE A 575 3.76 9.77 5.29
N MET A 576 3.13 8.70 5.77
CA MET A 576 2.79 8.48 7.18
C MET A 576 4.00 7.84 7.85
N THR A 577 4.50 8.46 8.93
CA THR A 577 5.89 8.31 9.37
C THR A 577 6.08 7.31 10.51
N GLY A 578 5.04 6.53 10.82
CA GLY A 578 4.99 5.59 11.93
C GLY A 578 4.33 6.18 13.17
N THR A 579 4.06 5.30 14.13
CA THR A 579 3.37 5.60 15.39
C THR A 579 4.25 5.30 16.61
N PRO A 580 4.14 6.08 17.71
CA PRO A 580 4.82 5.78 18.98
C PRO A 580 4.18 4.59 19.71
N LYS A 581 4.80 4.19 20.83
CA LYS A 581 4.27 3.12 21.70
C LYS A 581 2.84 3.37 22.17
N GLY A 582 2.20 2.32 22.68
CA GLY A 582 0.86 2.38 23.24
C GLY A 582 -0.25 2.09 22.22
N VAL A 583 0.07 1.42 21.11
CA VAL A 583 -0.96 0.84 20.23
C VAL A 583 -1.81 -0.16 21.01
N GLY A 584 -3.05 -0.33 20.62
CA GLY A 584 -4.02 -1.14 21.35
C GLY A 584 -3.61 -2.60 21.52
N SER A 585 -2.99 -3.19 20.50
CA SER A 585 -2.63 -4.62 20.47
C SER A 585 -1.54 -5.04 21.46
N VAL A 586 -0.79 -4.10 22.02
CA VAL A 586 0.31 -4.37 22.98
C VAL A 586 -0.01 -3.90 24.39
N LYS A 587 -1.21 -3.34 24.61
CA LYS A 587 -1.69 -3.02 25.96
C LYS A 587 -2.08 -4.29 26.71
N GLU A 588 -2.05 -4.18 28.04
CA GLU A 588 -2.47 -5.25 28.95
C GLU A 588 -3.57 -4.74 29.88
N PRO A 589 -4.85 -5.13 29.68
CA PRO A 589 -5.35 -5.95 28.56
C PRO A 589 -5.33 -5.19 27.21
N PRO A 590 -5.35 -5.92 26.07
CA PRO A 590 -5.45 -5.29 24.76
C PRO A 590 -6.70 -4.43 24.60
N VAL A 591 -6.61 -3.34 23.85
CA VAL A 591 -7.72 -2.42 23.60
C VAL A 591 -7.90 -2.24 22.09
N TYR A 592 -9.08 -2.54 21.56
CA TYR A 592 -9.40 -2.41 20.14
C TYR A 592 -10.58 -1.47 19.93
N LEU A 593 -10.64 -0.86 18.75
CA LEU A 593 -11.73 0.01 18.33
C LEU A 593 -13.03 -0.81 18.20
N LYS A 594 -14.17 -0.24 18.56
CA LYS A 594 -15.50 -0.85 18.39
C LYS A 594 -16.56 0.20 18.07
N ASP A 595 -17.74 -0.25 17.64
CA ASP A 595 -18.88 0.64 17.40
C ASP A 595 -19.15 1.57 18.59
N GLY A 596 -19.29 2.87 18.29
CA GLY A 596 -19.57 3.91 19.28
C GLY A 596 -18.33 4.52 19.96
N ASP A 597 -17.13 3.99 19.72
CA ASP A 597 -15.90 4.65 20.18
C ASP A 597 -15.66 5.98 19.45
N SER A 598 -14.91 6.89 20.07
CA SER A 598 -14.38 8.09 19.43
C SER A 598 -12.87 8.17 19.61
N THR A 599 -12.13 8.29 18.52
CA THR A 599 -10.67 8.43 18.55
C THR A 599 -10.27 9.83 18.13
N ALA A 600 -9.27 10.39 18.82
CA ALA A 600 -8.70 11.68 18.50
C ALA A 600 -7.18 11.58 18.44
N VAL A 601 -6.60 11.98 17.31
CA VAL A 601 -5.16 12.13 17.15
C VAL A 601 -4.80 13.60 17.14
N TRP A 602 -3.96 14.02 18.08
CA TRP A 602 -3.49 15.40 18.21
C TRP A 602 -2.01 15.49 17.88
N LEU A 603 -1.64 16.53 17.16
CA LEU A 603 -0.25 16.87 16.88
C LEU A 603 0.01 18.34 17.22
N GLY A 604 1.20 18.61 17.76
CA GLY A 604 1.65 19.95 18.10
C GLY A 604 1.92 20.85 16.89
N ASN A 605 2.57 21.99 17.17
CA ASN A 605 3.04 22.94 16.15
C ASN A 605 1.93 23.46 15.21
N GLY A 606 0.72 23.64 15.75
CA GLY A 606 -0.42 24.20 15.01
C GLY A 606 -1.14 23.22 14.08
N ILE A 607 -0.80 21.93 14.07
CA ILE A 607 -1.51 20.92 13.28
C ILE A 607 -2.93 20.70 13.84
N GLY A 608 -3.02 20.46 15.14
CA GLY A 608 -4.30 20.33 15.87
C GLY A 608 -4.81 18.91 16.01
N THR A 609 -6.09 18.75 16.35
CA THR A 609 -6.74 17.47 16.63
C THR A 609 -7.60 16.98 15.47
N LEU A 610 -7.35 15.75 15.03
CA LEU A 610 -8.21 15.03 14.10
C LEU A 610 -9.06 14.01 14.87
N ILE A 611 -10.39 14.20 14.86
CA ILE A 611 -11.36 13.44 15.64
C ILE A 611 -12.28 12.66 14.71
N ASN A 612 -12.47 11.37 15.00
CA ASN A 612 -13.28 10.47 14.20
C ASN A 612 -14.00 9.45 15.09
N ASP A 613 -15.31 9.31 14.92
CA ASP A 613 -16.10 8.27 15.58
C ASP A 613 -15.97 6.94 14.86
N VAL A 614 -16.07 5.83 15.58
CA VAL A 614 -15.98 4.48 15.05
C VAL A 614 -17.38 3.90 14.89
N LYS A 615 -17.65 3.29 13.73
CA LYS A 615 -18.92 2.63 13.43
C LYS A 615 -18.69 1.30 12.77
N GLU A 616 -19.50 0.31 13.10
CA GLU A 616 -19.58 -0.94 12.35
C GLU A 616 -20.45 -0.76 11.10
N GLU A 617 -19.97 -1.27 9.97
CA GLU A 617 -20.76 -1.38 8.75
C GLU A 617 -22.00 -2.26 8.98
N LYS A 618 -23.19 -1.70 8.76
CA LYS A 618 -24.47 -2.42 8.92
C LYS A 618 -24.91 -3.08 7.62
N LEU A 619 -25.59 -4.22 7.72
CA LEU A 619 -26.29 -4.84 6.59
C LEU A 619 -27.39 -3.91 6.09
N VAL A 620 -27.19 -3.32 4.91
CA VAL A 620 -28.30 -2.75 4.15
C VAL A 620 -28.99 -3.91 3.46
N SER A 621 -30.23 -4.23 3.84
CA SER A 621 -31.05 -5.18 3.09
C SER A 621 -31.10 -4.70 1.64
N ARG A 622 -30.60 -5.50 0.69
CA ARG A 622 -30.86 -5.27 -0.74
C ARG A 622 -32.38 -5.32 -0.90
N ILE A 623 -33.02 -4.16 -1.09
CA ILE A 623 -34.45 -4.05 -1.40
C ILE A 623 -34.66 -4.42 -2.85
#